data_AF-A0A1Z9AA79-F1
#
_entry.id   AF-A0A1Z9AA79-F1
#
_cell.length_a   1.000
_cell.length_b   1.000
_cell.length_c   1.000
_cell.angle_alpha   90.00
_cell.angle_beta   90.00
_cell.angle_gamma   90.00
#
_symmetry.space_group_name_H-M   'P 1'
#
loop_
_entity.id
_entity.type
_entity.pdbx_description
1 polymer ?
#
loop_
_entity_poly.entity_id
_entity_poly.type
_entity_poly.pdbx_seq_one_letter_code
_entity_poly.pdbx_strand_id
1 'polypeptide(L)'
;MDTEKPDKLDGSLHELGPKAADIFKAWAVARIDGAEYFTKDQATLRREYIKLGNKIKKAVIEDRLQESAGRQYFKELLKIGKRAKEGKVSSSESLKGLDAAVQGSIVDKANASTLTPRLNKLQWSISEITLYASDTSAMSSGKQSMVKRRLLALEQKEESAKKDKEISDRERERLMKSGLSIWKIIVEDLRKE
;
A
#
# COMPACT_ATOMS: atom_id res chain seq x y z
N MET A 1 -39.66 -4.49 5.14
CA MET A 1 -38.74 -5.03 4.13
C MET A 1 -37.68 -3.98 3.90
N ASP A 2 -36.65 -3.98 4.73
CA ASP A 2 -35.52 -3.07 4.57
C ASP A 2 -34.71 -3.53 3.36
N THR A 3 -34.71 -2.69 2.35
CA THR A 3 -33.83 -2.84 1.20
C THR A 3 -32.46 -2.30 1.63
N GLU A 4 -31.70 -3.12 2.35
CA GLU A 4 -30.25 -2.90 2.48
C GLU A 4 -29.69 -2.90 1.05
N LYS A 5 -29.38 -1.70 0.54
CA LYS A 5 -28.51 -1.56 -0.61
C LYS A 5 -27.24 -2.32 -0.26
N PRO A 6 -26.69 -3.16 -1.16
CA PRO A 6 -25.36 -3.66 -0.94
C PRO A 6 -24.46 -2.42 -0.88
N ASP A 7 -23.93 -2.12 0.29
CA ASP A 7 -22.88 -1.11 0.47
C ASP A 7 -21.83 -1.43 -0.59
N LYS A 8 -21.80 -0.62 -1.65
CA LYS A 8 -20.87 -0.82 -2.75
C LYS A 8 -19.52 -0.43 -2.21
N LEU A 9 -18.79 -1.42 -1.71
CA LEU A 9 -17.43 -1.24 -1.25
C LEU A 9 -16.62 -0.55 -2.36
N ASP A 10 -15.94 0.54 -2.00
CA ASP A 10 -15.10 1.32 -2.91
C ASP A 10 -13.61 1.20 -2.56
N GLY A 11 -13.29 0.54 -1.45
CA GLY A 11 -11.91 0.28 -1.02
C GLY A 11 -11.30 1.39 -0.17
N SER A 12 -12.14 2.25 0.41
CA SER A 12 -11.70 3.39 1.19
C SER A 12 -11.69 3.11 2.70
N LEU A 13 -10.79 3.79 3.41
CA LEU A 13 -10.55 3.56 4.84
C LEU A 13 -11.78 3.80 5.73
N HIS A 14 -12.75 4.61 5.30
CA HIS A 14 -13.95 4.86 6.10
C HIS A 14 -14.81 3.61 6.28
N GLU A 15 -14.70 2.65 5.36
CA GLU A 15 -15.43 1.36 5.41
C GLU A 15 -14.97 0.48 6.57
N LEU A 16 -13.80 0.73 7.16
CA LEU A 16 -13.33 0.06 8.37
C LEU A 16 -14.13 0.47 9.64
N GLY A 17 -14.92 1.54 9.55
CA GLY A 17 -15.53 2.19 10.72
C GLY A 17 -14.56 3.17 11.40
N PRO A 18 -15.09 4.19 12.11
CA PRO A 18 -14.31 5.32 12.61
C PRO A 18 -13.17 4.89 13.54
N LYS A 19 -13.46 4.00 14.49
CA LYS A 19 -12.48 3.51 15.48
C LYS A 19 -11.29 2.80 14.82
N ALA A 20 -11.55 1.82 13.95
CA ALA A 20 -10.49 1.08 13.29
C ALA A 20 -9.72 1.96 12.29
N ALA A 21 -10.41 2.83 11.55
CA ALA A 21 -9.78 3.78 10.65
C ALA A 21 -8.83 4.73 11.38
N ASP A 22 -9.22 5.25 12.54
CA ASP A 22 -8.39 6.19 13.30
C ASP A 22 -7.18 5.50 13.97
N ILE A 23 -7.35 4.28 14.48
CA ILE A 23 -6.22 3.47 14.98
C ILE A 23 -5.23 3.19 13.84
N PHE A 24 -5.73 2.80 12.66
CA PHE A 24 -4.87 2.58 11.51
C PHE A 24 -4.14 3.87 11.08
N LYS A 25 -4.82 5.02 11.03
CA LYS A 25 -4.17 6.31 10.70
C LYS A 25 -3.08 6.66 11.70
N ALA A 26 -3.33 6.50 13.00
CA ALA A 26 -2.34 6.76 14.03
C ALA A 26 -1.11 5.86 13.87
N TRP A 27 -1.35 4.56 13.62
CA TRP A 27 -0.27 3.61 13.30
C TRP A 27 0.48 3.99 12.01
N ALA A 28 -0.22 4.43 10.96
CA ALA A 28 0.42 4.84 9.71
C ALA A 28 1.32 6.07 9.93
N VAL A 29 0.87 7.07 10.70
CA VAL A 29 1.73 8.23 11.06
C VAL A 29 2.96 7.78 11.85
N ALA A 30 2.78 6.85 12.79
CA ALA A 30 3.87 6.29 13.59
C ALA A 30 4.89 5.52 12.74
N ARG A 31 4.41 4.65 11.84
CA ARG A 31 5.21 3.60 11.20
C ARG A 31 5.51 3.85 9.73
N ILE A 32 4.54 4.36 8.97
CA ILE A 32 4.68 4.68 7.54
C ILE A 32 5.25 6.09 7.34
N ASP A 33 4.83 7.08 8.14
CA ASP A 33 5.42 8.42 8.11
C ASP A 33 6.64 8.56 9.03
N GLY A 34 7.00 7.47 9.70
CA GLY A 34 8.20 7.34 10.52
C GLY A 34 8.22 8.23 11.77
N ALA A 35 7.09 8.64 12.33
CA ALA A 35 7.09 9.44 13.57
C ALA A 35 7.75 8.70 14.75
N GLU A 36 7.74 7.36 14.76
CA GLU A 36 8.47 6.56 15.75
C GLU A 36 9.96 6.36 15.45
N TYR A 37 10.39 6.68 14.24
CA TYR A 37 11.74 6.37 13.75
C TYR A 37 12.71 7.54 13.91
N PHE A 38 12.19 8.76 13.88
CA PHE A 38 13.00 9.97 13.83
C PHE A 38 12.69 10.87 15.03
N THR A 39 13.74 11.38 15.67
CA THR A 39 13.60 12.35 16.76
C THR A 39 13.22 13.73 16.21
N LYS A 40 12.90 14.69 17.09
CA LYS A 40 12.59 16.08 16.70
C LYS A 40 13.74 16.73 15.93
N ASP A 41 14.99 16.44 16.31
CA ASP A 41 16.18 16.98 15.65
C ASP A 41 16.42 16.39 14.25
N GLN A 42 15.74 15.28 13.93
CA GLN A 42 15.77 14.62 12.62
C GLN A 42 14.58 14.98 11.74
N ALA A 43 13.89 16.09 12.00
CA ALA A 43 12.68 16.50 11.27
C ALA A 43 12.89 16.63 9.74
N THR A 44 14.06 17.10 9.30
CA THR A 44 14.39 17.18 7.86
C THR A 44 14.48 15.79 7.23
N LEU A 45 15.17 14.88 7.89
CA LEU A 45 15.31 13.49 7.45
C LEU A 45 13.95 12.77 7.39
N ARG A 46 13.09 12.99 8.40
CA ARG A 46 11.71 12.48 8.39
C ARG A 46 10.90 13.05 7.21
N ARG A 47 11.07 14.32 6.87
CA ARG A 47 10.39 14.90 5.69
C ARG A 47 10.84 14.25 4.39
N GLU A 48 12.14 13.98 4.23
CA GLU A 48 12.68 13.26 3.07
C GLU A 48 12.16 11.82 3.00
N TYR A 49 12.12 11.14 4.14
CA TYR A 49 11.54 9.81 4.29
C TYR A 49 10.07 9.75 3.81
N ILE A 50 9.24 10.67 4.30
CA ILE A 50 7.82 10.78 3.90
C ILE A 50 7.70 11.09 2.40
N LYS A 51 8.51 12.01 1.88
CA LYS A 51 8.53 12.35 0.45
C LYS A 51 8.83 11.12 -0.41
N LEU A 52 9.82 10.32 -0.01
CA LEU A 52 10.18 9.10 -0.73
C LEU A 52 9.07 8.03 -0.66
N GLY A 53 8.46 7.83 0.51
CA GLY A 53 7.30 6.94 0.66
C GLY A 53 6.13 7.34 -0.25
N ASN A 54 5.80 8.63 -0.29
CA ASN A 54 4.78 9.18 -1.18
C ASN A 54 5.16 9.07 -2.66
N LYS A 55 6.43 9.26 -3.01
CA LYS A 55 6.93 9.08 -4.38
C LYS A 55 6.74 7.63 -4.84
N ILE A 56 7.13 6.65 -4.03
CA ILE A 56 6.94 5.22 -4.33
C ILE A 56 5.45 4.92 -4.50
N LYS A 57 4.61 5.29 -3.50
CA LYS A 57 3.16 5.07 -3.52
C LYS A 57 2.52 5.66 -4.77
N LYS A 58 2.83 6.91 -5.08
CA LYS A 58 2.29 7.62 -6.25
C LYS A 58 2.72 6.95 -7.55
N ALA A 59 4.00 6.61 -7.69
CA ALA A 59 4.51 5.96 -8.89
C ALA A 59 3.86 4.59 -9.13
N VAL A 60 3.62 3.81 -8.07
CA VAL A 60 2.88 2.54 -8.18
C VAL A 60 1.43 2.78 -8.58
N ILE A 61 0.73 3.71 -7.92
CA ILE A 61 -0.67 4.02 -8.24
C ILE A 61 -0.82 4.51 -9.67
N GLU A 62 0.13 5.28 -10.19
CA GLU A 62 0.10 5.81 -11.55
C GLU A 62 0.64 4.84 -12.61
N ASP A 63 0.91 3.57 -12.25
CA ASP A 63 1.53 2.56 -13.13
C ASP A 63 2.88 2.98 -13.74
N ARG A 64 3.55 3.93 -13.07
CA ARG A 64 4.88 4.39 -13.45
C ARG A 64 5.99 3.58 -12.79
N LEU A 65 5.63 2.69 -11.87
CA LEU A 65 6.52 1.77 -11.19
C LEU A 65 5.78 0.44 -10.99
N GLN A 66 6.41 -0.68 -11.35
CA GLN A 66 5.81 -2.00 -11.15
C GLN A 66 5.53 -2.23 -9.66
N GLU A 67 4.37 -2.81 -9.34
CA GLU A 67 3.92 -2.98 -7.95
C GLU A 67 4.93 -3.77 -7.11
N SER A 68 5.48 -4.85 -7.67
CA SER A 68 6.48 -5.71 -7.00
C SER A 68 7.74 -4.92 -6.60
N ALA A 69 8.28 -4.11 -7.51
CA ALA A 69 9.40 -3.22 -7.25
C ALA A 69 9.03 -2.15 -6.22
N GLY A 70 7.86 -1.53 -6.36
CA GLY A 70 7.33 -0.58 -5.39
C GLY A 70 7.21 -1.14 -3.98
N ARG A 71 6.74 -2.39 -3.84
CA ARG A 71 6.67 -3.09 -2.54
C ARG A 71 8.05 -3.34 -1.95
N GLN A 72 9.03 -3.72 -2.78
CA GLN A 72 10.40 -3.91 -2.34
C GLN A 72 11.00 -2.58 -1.85
N TYR A 73 10.87 -1.50 -2.62
CA TYR A 73 11.36 -0.18 -2.21
C TYR A 73 10.68 0.33 -0.95
N PHE A 74 9.37 0.13 -0.81
CA PHE A 74 8.66 0.51 0.41
C PHE A 74 9.12 -0.30 1.62
N LYS A 75 9.39 -1.60 1.46
CA LYS A 75 9.98 -2.43 2.52
C LYS A 75 11.38 -1.96 2.92
N GLU A 76 12.22 -1.60 1.96
CA GLU A 76 13.54 -1.02 2.25
C GLU A 76 13.43 0.34 2.94
N LEU A 77 12.49 1.20 2.53
CA LEU A 77 12.19 2.45 3.22
C LEU A 77 11.85 2.19 4.69
N LEU A 78 10.94 1.26 4.99
CA LEU A 78 10.61 0.90 6.38
C LEU A 78 11.83 0.37 7.17
N LYS A 79 12.73 -0.39 6.54
CA LYS A 79 13.98 -0.84 7.17
C LYS A 79 14.91 0.34 7.49
N ILE A 80 15.03 1.32 6.60
CA ILE A 80 15.84 2.53 6.85
C ILE A 80 15.30 3.27 8.07
N GLY A 81 13.98 3.45 8.17
CA GLY A 81 13.35 4.06 9.35
C GLY A 81 13.67 3.30 10.64
N LYS A 82 13.54 1.98 10.65
CA LYS A 82 13.89 1.14 11.82
C LYS A 82 15.37 1.28 12.22
N ARG A 83 16.29 1.29 11.25
CA ARG A 83 17.73 1.50 11.52
C ARG A 83 18.02 2.90 12.08
N ALA A 84 17.30 3.92 11.60
CA ALA A 84 17.42 5.28 12.12
C ALA A 84 17.02 5.35 13.59
N LYS A 85 15.93 4.66 13.98
CA LYS A 85 15.50 4.51 15.38
C LYS A 85 16.58 3.88 16.27
N GLU A 86 17.31 2.92 15.72
CA GLU A 86 18.41 2.22 16.41
C GLU A 86 19.71 3.05 16.50
N GLY A 87 19.71 4.31 16.04
CA GLY A 87 20.90 5.16 16.05
C GLY A 87 21.98 4.77 15.03
N LYS A 88 21.65 3.91 14.06
CA LYS A 88 22.61 3.46 13.03
C LYS A 88 22.79 4.55 11.97
N VAL A 89 24.04 4.93 11.73
CA VAL A 89 24.52 6.13 11.02
C VAL A 89 24.10 6.24 9.54
N SER A 90 23.51 5.21 8.93
CA SER A 90 23.29 5.16 7.47
C SER A 90 21.99 5.77 6.96
N SER A 91 21.23 6.54 7.74
CA SER A 91 19.85 6.92 7.37
C SER A 91 19.74 7.92 6.20
N SER A 92 20.61 8.94 6.11
CA SER A 92 20.57 9.94 5.03
C SER A 92 21.08 9.40 3.69
N GLU A 93 22.26 8.77 3.68
CA GLU A 93 22.82 8.16 2.46
C GLU A 93 21.97 7.00 1.95
N SER A 94 21.43 6.16 2.85
CA SER A 94 20.52 5.08 2.43
C SER A 94 19.23 5.64 1.82
N LEU A 95 18.69 6.76 2.34
CA LEU A 95 17.52 7.40 1.74
C LEU A 95 17.83 7.96 0.36
N LYS A 96 18.98 8.62 0.17
CA LYS A 96 19.40 9.12 -1.15
C LYS A 96 19.62 7.99 -2.14
N GLY A 97 20.29 6.92 -1.72
CA GLY A 97 20.51 5.73 -2.54
C GLY A 97 19.18 5.06 -2.96
N LEU A 98 18.23 4.95 -2.02
CA LEU A 98 16.90 4.43 -2.31
C LEU A 98 16.12 5.36 -3.26
N ASP A 99 16.17 6.68 -3.05
CA ASP A 99 15.51 7.65 -3.93
C ASP A 99 16.05 7.59 -5.37
N ALA A 100 17.37 7.47 -5.53
CA ALA A 100 17.99 7.28 -6.84
C ALA A 100 17.56 5.97 -7.50
N ALA A 101 17.51 4.87 -6.75
CA ALA A 101 17.05 3.57 -7.27
C ALA A 101 15.57 3.61 -7.70
N VAL A 102 14.71 4.24 -6.89
CA VAL A 102 13.31 4.47 -7.21
C VAL A 102 13.20 5.33 -8.46
N GLN A 103 13.95 6.44 -8.55
CA GLN A 103 13.92 7.32 -9.71
C GLN A 103 14.34 6.61 -11.00
N GLY A 104 15.39 5.79 -10.95
CA GLY A 104 15.86 5.03 -12.10
C GLY A 104 14.89 3.94 -12.58
N SER A 105 13.94 3.54 -11.74
CA SER A 105 12.93 2.52 -12.05
C SER A 105 11.56 3.09 -12.42
N ILE A 106 11.37 4.39 -12.24
CA ILE A 106 10.14 5.08 -12.64
C ILE A 106 10.16 5.31 -14.14
N VAL A 107 9.12 4.85 -14.84
CA VAL A 107 8.91 5.22 -16.24
C VAL A 107 8.29 6.62 -16.35
N ASP A 108 8.70 7.37 -17.36
CA ASP A 108 8.27 8.75 -17.56
C ASP A 108 6.77 8.86 -17.83
N LYS A 109 6.25 7.95 -18.68
CA LYS A 109 4.84 7.90 -19.06
C LYS A 109 4.32 6.47 -19.02
N ALA A 110 3.33 6.22 -18.18
CA ALA A 110 2.63 4.94 -18.16
C ALA A 110 1.74 4.79 -19.42
N ASN A 111 1.58 3.55 -19.88
CA ASN A 111 0.73 3.26 -21.03
C ASN A 111 -0.75 3.41 -20.65
N ALA A 112 -1.41 4.41 -21.26
CA ALA A 112 -2.82 4.73 -21.00
C ALA A 112 -3.75 3.51 -21.16
N SER A 113 -3.48 2.64 -22.15
CA SER A 113 -4.30 1.47 -22.46
C SER A 113 -4.21 0.34 -21.42
N THR A 114 -3.25 0.43 -20.48
CA THR A 114 -3.04 -0.58 -19.43
C THR A 114 -3.17 -0.01 -18.01
N LEU A 115 -3.49 1.29 -17.87
CA LEU A 115 -3.56 2.00 -16.58
C LEU A 115 -4.67 1.48 -15.66
N THR A 116 -4.34 1.05 -14.45
CA THR A 116 -5.31 0.53 -13.46
C THR A 116 -5.23 1.27 -12.12
N PRO A 117 -5.17 2.62 -12.09
CA PRO A 117 -4.82 3.38 -10.88
C PRO A 117 -5.76 3.16 -9.69
N ARG A 118 -7.05 2.91 -9.95
CA ARG A 118 -8.02 2.59 -8.90
C ARG A 118 -7.71 1.25 -8.21
N LEU A 119 -7.30 0.26 -9.01
CA LEU A 119 -6.94 -1.07 -8.52
C LEU A 119 -5.61 -1.01 -7.75
N ASN A 120 -4.59 -0.36 -8.31
CA ASN A 120 -3.28 -0.19 -7.66
C ASN A 120 -3.42 0.52 -6.31
N LYS A 121 -4.26 1.57 -6.24
CA LYS A 121 -4.57 2.25 -4.98
C LYS A 121 -5.19 1.30 -3.96
N LEU A 122 -6.12 0.44 -4.40
CA LEU A 122 -6.74 -0.56 -3.54
C LEU A 122 -5.73 -1.62 -3.06
N GLN A 123 -4.93 -2.19 -3.97
CA GLN A 123 -3.85 -3.12 -3.63
C GLN A 123 -2.85 -2.50 -2.65
N TRP A 124 -2.52 -1.22 -2.82
CA TRP A 124 -1.65 -0.50 -1.90
C TRP A 124 -2.27 -0.39 -0.50
N SER A 125 -3.53 0.06 -0.40
CA SER A 125 -4.26 0.14 0.88
C SER A 125 -4.37 -1.22 1.58
N ILE A 126 -4.72 -2.28 0.84
CA ILE A 126 -4.78 -3.66 1.36
C ILE A 126 -3.43 -4.06 1.96
N SER A 127 -2.32 -3.72 1.30
CA SER A 127 -0.98 -4.02 1.80
C SER A 127 -0.61 -3.21 3.04
N GLU A 128 -0.93 -1.91 3.10
CA GLU A 128 -0.66 -1.10 4.29
C GLU A 128 -1.42 -1.65 5.50
N ILE A 129 -2.69 -2.02 5.33
CA ILE A 129 -3.50 -2.62 6.40
C ILE A 129 -3.00 -4.01 6.78
N THR A 130 -2.57 -4.80 5.81
CA THR A 130 -1.98 -6.11 6.08
C THR A 130 -0.70 -5.99 6.90
N LEU A 131 0.10 -4.95 6.64
CA LEU A 131 1.27 -4.63 7.44
C LEU A 131 0.87 -4.19 8.86
N TYR A 132 -0.13 -3.31 8.99
CA TYR A 132 -0.71 -2.93 10.28
C TYR A 132 -1.18 -4.15 11.08
N ALA A 133 -1.95 -5.04 10.47
CA ALA A 133 -2.46 -6.24 11.09
C ALA A 133 -1.34 -7.19 11.55
N SER A 134 -0.25 -7.28 10.78
CA SER A 134 0.94 -8.03 11.19
C SER A 134 1.68 -7.37 12.36
N ASP A 135 1.82 -6.05 12.37
CA ASP A 135 2.52 -5.32 13.44
C ASP A 135 1.71 -5.28 14.76
N THR A 136 0.38 -5.33 14.69
CA THR A 136 -0.52 -5.13 15.86
C THR A 136 -1.31 -6.36 16.28
N SER A 137 -1.24 -7.45 15.50
CA SER A 137 -2.11 -8.63 15.65
C SER A 137 -3.61 -8.32 15.57
N ALA A 138 -4.01 -7.21 14.91
CA ALA A 138 -5.41 -6.82 14.76
C ALA A 138 -6.27 -7.85 13.98
N MET A 139 -5.62 -8.72 13.22
CA MET A 139 -6.24 -9.83 12.46
C MET A 139 -5.52 -11.13 12.79
N SER A 140 -6.20 -12.27 12.74
CA SER A 140 -5.56 -13.58 12.97
C SER A 140 -4.49 -13.90 11.91
N SER A 141 -3.43 -14.60 12.29
CA SER A 141 -2.33 -14.97 11.38
C SER A 141 -2.80 -15.75 10.14
N GLY A 142 -3.82 -16.60 10.30
CA GLY A 142 -4.48 -17.32 9.21
C GLY A 142 -5.17 -16.39 8.21
N LYS A 143 -5.95 -15.42 8.70
CA LYS A 143 -6.61 -14.42 7.84
C LYS A 143 -5.59 -13.51 7.16
N GLN A 144 -4.56 -13.06 7.88
CA GLN A 144 -3.47 -12.27 7.29
C GLN A 144 -2.78 -13.02 6.14
N SER A 145 -2.47 -14.30 6.34
CA SER A 145 -1.82 -15.13 5.31
C SER A 145 -2.71 -15.35 4.08
N MET A 146 -4.02 -15.50 4.29
CA MET A 146 -4.99 -15.57 3.22
C MET A 146 -5.06 -14.27 2.42
N VAL A 147 -5.17 -13.12 3.09
CA VAL A 147 -5.21 -11.79 2.43
C VAL A 147 -3.93 -11.56 1.63
N LYS A 148 -2.74 -11.84 2.20
CA LYS A 148 -1.44 -11.74 1.51
C LYS A 148 -1.40 -12.57 0.22
N ARG A 149 -1.84 -13.82 0.27
CA ARG A 149 -1.88 -14.69 -0.92
C ARG A 149 -2.84 -14.16 -1.99
N ARG A 150 -4.03 -13.73 -1.60
CA ARG A 150 -5.02 -13.20 -2.55
C ARG A 150 -4.55 -11.89 -3.18
N LEU A 151 -3.90 -11.02 -2.40
CA LEU A 151 -3.30 -9.79 -2.91
C LEU A 151 -2.22 -10.12 -3.95
N LEU A 152 -1.26 -10.99 -3.62
CA LEU A 152 -0.21 -11.39 -4.56
C LEU A 152 -0.78 -11.98 -5.86
N ALA A 153 -1.81 -12.82 -5.75
CA ALA A 153 -2.48 -13.38 -6.93
C ALA A 153 -3.21 -12.31 -7.77
N LEU A 154 -3.73 -11.25 -7.15
CA LEU A 154 -4.34 -10.13 -7.86
C LEU A 154 -3.30 -9.31 -8.61
N GLU A 155 -2.18 -8.98 -7.97
CA GLU A 155 -1.03 -8.27 -8.57
C GLU A 155 -0.49 -9.03 -9.79
N GLN A 156 -0.34 -10.36 -9.68
CA GLN A 156 0.11 -11.20 -10.80
C GLN A 156 -0.89 -11.25 -11.96
N LYS A 157 -2.20 -11.29 -11.67
CA LYS A 157 -3.25 -11.28 -12.70
C LYS A 157 -3.27 -9.96 -13.44
N GLU A 158 -3.19 -8.87 -12.70
CA GLU A 158 -3.10 -7.54 -13.26
C GLU A 158 -1.85 -7.37 -14.12
N GLU A 159 -0.68 -7.76 -13.62
CA GLU A 159 0.56 -7.71 -14.40
C GLU A 159 0.45 -8.53 -15.69
N SER A 160 -0.19 -9.69 -15.62
CA SER A 160 -0.44 -10.51 -16.81
C SER A 160 -1.38 -9.81 -17.80
N ALA A 161 -2.47 -9.19 -17.34
CA ALA A 161 -3.37 -8.41 -18.19
C ALA A 161 -2.64 -7.21 -18.85
N LYS A 162 -1.68 -6.60 -18.16
CA LYS A 162 -0.86 -5.49 -18.71
C LYS A 162 0.09 -5.96 -19.83
N LYS A 163 0.49 -7.25 -19.88
CA LYS A 163 1.39 -7.79 -20.92
C LYS A 163 0.75 -7.80 -22.31
N ASP A 164 -0.57 -7.90 -22.38
CA ASP A 164 -1.34 -7.88 -23.63
C ASP A 164 -1.42 -6.47 -24.25
N LYS A 165 -0.75 -5.47 -23.64
CA LYS A 165 -0.64 -4.06 -24.05
C LYS A 165 -1.97 -3.27 -24.09
N GLU A 166 -3.07 -3.94 -23.79
CA GLU A 166 -4.40 -3.36 -23.65
C GLU A 166 -5.21 -4.14 -22.61
N ILE A 167 -5.92 -3.43 -21.73
CA ILE A 167 -6.85 -4.04 -20.77
C ILE A 167 -8.26 -3.56 -21.09
N SER A 168 -9.12 -4.51 -21.46
CA SER A 168 -10.55 -4.25 -21.68
C SER A 168 -11.27 -3.79 -20.40
N ASP A 169 -12.32 -3.00 -20.55
CA ASP A 169 -13.14 -2.55 -19.40
C ASP A 169 -13.71 -3.71 -18.59
N ARG A 170 -14.07 -4.81 -19.25
CA ARG A 170 -14.53 -6.03 -18.60
C ARG A 170 -13.46 -6.64 -17.71
N GLU A 171 -12.21 -6.66 -18.16
CA GLU A 171 -11.10 -7.19 -17.37
C GLU A 171 -10.75 -6.24 -16.21
N ARG A 172 -10.79 -4.91 -16.44
CA ARG A 172 -10.66 -3.91 -15.36
C ARG A 172 -11.70 -4.11 -14.27
N GLU A 173 -12.96 -4.32 -14.66
CA GLU A 173 -14.05 -4.56 -13.72
C GLU A 173 -13.83 -5.88 -12.95
N ARG A 174 -13.37 -6.93 -13.63
CA ARG A 174 -13.07 -8.23 -13.01
C ARG A 174 -11.95 -8.15 -11.98
N LEU A 175 -10.87 -7.46 -12.31
CA LEU A 175 -9.76 -7.22 -11.39
C LEU A 175 -10.22 -6.37 -10.20
N MET A 176 -10.99 -5.31 -10.44
CA MET A 176 -11.53 -4.47 -9.38
C MET A 176 -12.46 -5.24 -8.44
N LYS A 177 -13.37 -6.06 -8.96
CA LYS A 177 -14.22 -6.95 -8.14
C LYS A 177 -13.38 -7.91 -7.28
N SER A 178 -12.28 -8.43 -7.85
CA SER A 178 -11.36 -9.29 -7.11
C SER A 178 -10.69 -8.54 -5.96
N GLY A 179 -10.20 -7.32 -6.21
CA GLY A 179 -9.66 -6.43 -5.17
C GLY A 179 -10.67 -6.11 -4.07
N LEU A 180 -11.89 -5.74 -4.44
CA LEU A 180 -12.97 -5.46 -3.48
C LEU A 180 -13.36 -6.67 -2.65
N SER A 181 -13.27 -7.89 -3.20
CA SER A 181 -13.49 -9.12 -2.43
C SER A 181 -12.45 -9.32 -1.32
N ILE A 182 -11.20 -8.92 -1.56
CA ILE A 182 -10.12 -8.97 -0.57
C ILE A 182 -10.36 -7.89 0.48
N TRP A 183 -10.72 -6.68 0.03
CA TRP A 183 -11.04 -5.56 0.90
C TRP A 183 -12.20 -5.88 1.84
N LYS A 184 -13.26 -6.53 1.35
CA LYS A 184 -14.39 -6.98 2.15
C LYS A 184 -13.97 -7.84 3.34
N ILE A 185 -13.04 -8.77 3.13
CA ILE A 185 -12.50 -9.63 4.21
C ILE A 185 -11.82 -8.80 5.30
N ILE A 186 -11.08 -7.76 4.90
CA ILE A 186 -10.43 -6.85 5.83
C ILE A 186 -11.47 -6.06 6.61
N VAL A 187 -12.44 -5.47 5.93
CA VAL A 187 -13.52 -4.70 6.56
C VAL A 187 -14.26 -5.56 7.56
N GLU A 188 -14.72 -6.75 7.18
CA GLU A 188 -15.46 -7.66 8.06
C GLU A 188 -14.65 -8.10 9.30
N ASP A 189 -13.33 -8.18 9.21
CA ASP A 189 -12.49 -8.59 10.33
C ASP A 189 -12.10 -7.45 11.26
N LEU A 190 -11.84 -6.26 10.70
CA LEU A 190 -11.37 -5.10 11.47
C LEU A 190 -12.50 -4.19 11.94
N ARG A 191 -13.64 -4.17 11.24
CA ARG A 191 -14.87 -3.51 11.67
C ARG A 191 -15.52 -4.38 12.75
N LYS A 192 -14.89 -4.44 13.91
CA LYS A 192 -15.51 -4.98 15.13
C LYS A 192 -16.09 -3.81 15.90
N GLU A 193 -17.40 -3.88 16.15
CA GLU A 193 -18.16 -2.95 16.97
C GLU A 193 -17.54 -2.76 18.36
#